data_AF-A0A165PNI3-F1
#
_entry.id   AF-A0A165PNI3-F1
#
_cell.length_a   1.000
_cell.length_b   1.000
_cell.length_c   1.000
_cell.angle_alpha   90.00
_cell.angle_beta   90.00
_cell.angle_gamma   90.00
#
_symmetry.space_group_name_H-M   'P 1'
#
loop_
_entity.id
_entity.type
_entity.pdbx_description
1 polymer ?
#
loop_
_entity_poly.entity_id
_entity_poly.type
_entity_poly.pdbx_seq_one_letter_code
_entity_poly.pdbx_strand_id
1 'polypeptide(L)' 'MARLVTAMDVGKARNSDSVEITPDVAFITGAVCHPGPFVCSIRPRSEKAKQLILDSCVNL' A
#
# COMPACT_ATOMS: atom_id res chain seq x y z
N MET A 1 12.05 4.33 8.16
CA MET A 1 10.74 3.99 7.55
C MET A 1 9.65 3.85 8.63
N ALA A 2 9.30 4.93 9.35
CA ALA A 2 8.28 4.88 10.41
C ALA A 2 6.98 5.59 10.01
N ARG A 3 7.08 6.72 9.30
CA ARG A 3 5.94 7.59 8.98
C ARG A 3 4.86 6.90 8.14
N LEU A 4 5.26 6.19 7.08
CA LEU A 4 4.32 5.49 6.19
C LEU A 4 3.54 4.41 6.95
N VAL A 5 4.25 3.52 7.65
CA VAL A 5 3.63 2.43 8.40
C VAL A 5 2.88 2.89 9.65
N THR A 6 3.04 4.13 10.10
CA THR A 6 2.22 4.71 11.17
C THR A 6 0.89 5.25 10.63
N ALA A 7 0.91 5.93 9.49
CA ALA A 7 -0.27 6.58 8.92
C ALA A 7 -1.12 5.67 8.03
N MET A 8 -0.49 4.70 7.35
CA MET A 8 -1.13 3.79 6.40
C MET A 8 -1.31 2.40 6.97
N ASP A 9 -2.38 1.74 6.54
CA ASP A 9 -2.55 0.31 6.57
C ASP A 9 -2.24 -0.26 5.18
N VAL A 10 -1.34 -1.25 5.13
CA VAL A 10 -0.88 -1.89 3.90
C VAL A 10 -1.23 -3.37 3.99
N GLY A 11 -2.07 -3.83 3.08
CA GLY A 11 -2.59 -5.19 3.10
C GLY A 11 -2.79 -5.77 1.71
N LYS A 12 -3.31 -6.99 1.67
CA LYS A 12 -3.69 -7.66 0.42
C LYS A 12 -4.74 -6.83 -0.31
N ALA A 13 -4.60 -6.73 -1.63
CA ALA A 13 -5.66 -6.17 -2.45
C ALA A 13 -6.92 -7.06 -2.36
N ARG A 14 -8.09 -6.47 -2.58
CA ARG A 14 -9.35 -7.22 -2.66
C ARG A 14 -9.87 -7.16 -4.10
N ASN A 15 -10.42 -8.27 -4.60
CA ASN A 15 -11.07 -8.31 -5.92
C ASN A 15 -12.48 -7.69 -5.88
N SER A 16 -13.20 -7.71 -7.01
CA SER A 16 -14.59 -7.22 -7.13
C SER A 16 -15.55 -7.85 -6.12
N ASP A 17 -15.26 -9.07 -5.70
CA ASP A 17 -16.09 -9.85 -4.76
C ASP A 17 -15.61 -9.71 -3.31
N SER A 18 -14.75 -8.72 -3.02
CA SER A 18 -14.15 -8.45 -1.71
C SER A 18 -13.26 -9.58 -1.15
N VAL A 19 -12.84 -10.53 -1.98
CA VAL A 19 -11.91 -11.61 -1.62
C VAL A 19 -10.47 -11.12 -1.67
N GLU A 20 -9.68 -11.47 -0.67
CA GLU A 20 -8.26 -11.13 -0.63
C GLU A 20 -7.47 -11.81 -1.75
N ILE A 21 -6.73 -10.99 -2.49
CA ILE A 21 -5.80 -11.44 -3.52
C ILE A 21 -4.48 -11.74 -2.83
N THR A 22 -4.06 -13.00 -2.82
CA THR A 22 -2.68 -13.35 -2.45
C THR A 22 -1.78 -12.97 -3.62
N PRO A 23 -0.79 -12.08 -3.43
CA PRO A 23 0.14 -11.72 -4.49
C PRO A 23 0.90 -12.94 -5.01
N ASP A 24 1.06 -13.04 -6.32
CA ASP A 24 1.98 -14.02 -6.89
C ASP A 24 3.42 -13.60 -6.59
N VAL A 25 4.21 -14.52 -6.03
CA VAL A 25 5.59 -14.25 -5.60
C VAL A 25 6.52 -14.57 -6.78
N ALA A 26 6.37 -13.79 -7.85
CA ALA A 26 7.26 -13.84 -8.99
C ALA A 26 8.44 -12.89 -8.78
N PHE A 27 9.67 -13.38 -8.86
CA PHE A 27 10.88 -12.55 -8.80
C PHE A 27 11.33 -12.21 -10.21
N ILE A 28 11.70 -10.94 -10.43
CA ILE A 28 12.26 -10.51 -11.71
C ILE A 28 13.75 -10.90 -11.73
N THR A 29 14.21 -11.44 -12.85
CA THR A 29 15.62 -11.81 -13.03
C THR A 29 16.47 -10.56 -13.24
N GLY A 30 17.60 -10.50 -12.54
CA GLY A 30 18.52 -9.35 -12.60
C GLY A 30 19.67 -9.50 -11.60
N ALA A 31 20.49 -8.45 -11.46
CA ALA A 31 21.58 -8.42 -10.49
C ALA A 31 21.10 -8.37 -9.03
N VAL A 32 19.81 -8.10 -8.81
CA VAL A 32 19.16 -8.02 -7.49
C VAL A 32 17.88 -8.86 -7.49
N CYS A 33 17.61 -9.52 -6.37
CA CYS A 33 16.40 -10.32 -6.18
C CYS A 33 15.30 -9.44 -5.58
N HIS A 34 14.34 -9.01 -6.40
CA HIS A 34 13.16 -8.29 -5.93
C HIS A 34 11.88 -8.90 -6.52
N PRO A 35 10.77 -8.87 -5.76
CA PRO A 35 9.48 -9.28 -6.32
C PRO A 35 9.13 -8.38 -7.51
N GLY A 36 8.41 -8.95 -8.46
CA GLY A 36 7.77 -8.20 -9.52
C GLY A 36 6.66 -7.29 -8.97
N PRO A 37 6.13 -6.36 -9.80
CA PRO A 37 5.00 -5.53 -9.42
C PRO A 37 3.81 -6.40 -8.98
N PHE A 38 3.23 -6.07 -7.82
CA PHE A 38 2.04 -6.73 -7.29
C PHE A 38 1.00 -5.71 -6.85
N VAL A 39 -0.27 -6.08 -6.95
CA VAL A 39 -1.38 -5.23 -6.49
C VAL A 39 -1.51 -5.35 -4.98
N CYS A 40 -1.54 -4.21 -4.29
CA CYS A 40 -1.74 -4.14 -2.85
C CYS A 40 -2.80 -3.08 -2.49
N SER A 41 -3.39 -3.21 -1.29
CA SER A 41 -4.27 -2.18 -0.73
C SER A 41 -3.46 -1.29 0.20
N ILE A 42 -3.45 0.02 -0.05
CA ILE A 42 -2.88 1.03 0.82
C ILE A 42 -3.99 2.00 1.20
N ARG A 43 -4.31 2.11 2.49
CA ARG A 43 -5.40 2.98 2.98
C ARG A 43 -4.96 3.72 4.24
N PRO A 44 -5.42 4.96 4.49
CA PRO A 44 -5.18 5.61 5.77
C PRO A 44 -5.69 4.75 6.93
N ARG A 45 -4.88 4.59 7.97
CA ARG A 45 -5.22 3.77 9.15
C ARG A 45 -6.37 4.37 9.98
N SER A 46 -6.55 5.68 9.93
CA SER A 46 -7.59 6.39 10.68
C SER A 46 -8.04 7.66 9.94
N GLU A 47 -9.20 8.18 10.32
CA GLU A 47 -9.70 9.45 9.75
C GLU A 47 -8.76 10.62 10.06
N LYS A 48 -8.14 10.63 11.25
CA LYS A 48 -7.12 11.63 11.59
C LYS A 48 -5.90 11.55 10.67
N ALA A 49 -5.44 10.33 10.35
CA ALA A 49 -4.33 10.14 9.41
C ALA A 49 -4.73 10.61 8.01
N LYS A 50 -5.95 10.33 7.57
CA LYS A 50 -6.50 10.80 6.30
C LYS A 50 -6.57 12.33 6.23
N GLN A 51 -7.09 12.99 7.26
CA GLN A 51 -7.15 14.45 7.36
C GLN A 51 -5.76 15.06 7.28
N LEU A 52 -4.79 14.55 8.06
CA LEU A 52 -3.40 15.03 8.02
C LEU A 52 -2.81 14.97 6.60
N ILE A 53 -3.11 13.92 5.84
CA ILE A 53 -2.63 13.76 4.46
C ILE A 53 -3.33 14.75 3.52
N LEU A 54 -4.65 14.88 3.63
CA LEU A 54 -5.41 15.83 2.82
C LEU A 54 -4.96 17.27 3.08
N ASP A 55 -4.81 17.65 4.35
CA ASP A 55 -4.32 18.97 4.75
C ASP A 55 -2.91 19.24 4.21
N SER A 56 -2.03 18.22 4.21
CA SER A 56 -0.70 18.34 3.62
C SER A 56 -0.72 18.51 2.09
N CYS A 57 -1.75 18.02 1.41
CA CYS A 57 -1.89 18.08 -0.05
C CYS A 57 -2.56 19.39 -0.53
N VAL A 58 -3.38 20.02 0.31
CA VAL A 58 -4.06 21.31 0.01
C VAL A 58 -3.14 22.52 0.15
N ASN A 59 -1.96 22.37 0.76
CA ASN A 59 -0.96 23.44 0.91
C ASN A 59 0.06 23.52 -0.25
N LEU A 60 -0.29 23.01 -1.44
CA LEU A 60 0.53 23.08 -2.67
C LEU A 60 -0.15 23.94 -3.73
#